data_AF-A0A850QIB0-F1
#
_entry.id   AF-A0A850QIB0-F1
#
_cell.length_a   1.000
_cell.length_b   1.000
_cell.length_c   1.000
_cell.angle_alpha   90.00
_cell.angle_beta   90.00
_cell.angle_gamma   90.00
#
_symmetry.space_group_name_H-M   'P 1'
#
loop_
_entity.id
_entity.type
_entity.pdbx_description
1 polymer ?
#
loop_
_entity_poly.entity_id
_entity_poly.type
_entity_poly.pdbx_seq_one_letter_code
_entity_poly.pdbx_strand_id
1 'polypeptide(L)' 'MKTISFSMMLVVASVLLSGCGERDQSTTTKRGLVDEKAWNGAHNEFVAKGWSKGDKTSWENQVRVRGQYQNEYLKTN' A
#
# COMPACT_ATOMS: atom_id res chain seq x y z
N MET A 1 27.40 -35.46 -12.25
CA MET A 1 27.79 -34.04 -12.10
C MET A 1 26.97 -33.13 -13.02
N LYS A 2 27.01 -33.28 -14.36
CA LYS A 2 26.21 -32.46 -15.30
C LYS A 2 24.70 -32.45 -15.04
N THR A 3 24.12 -33.60 -14.67
CA THR A 3 22.68 -33.73 -14.34
C THR A 3 22.30 -32.99 -13.06
N ILE A 4 23.15 -33.07 -12.03
CA ILE A 4 22.97 -32.39 -10.75
C ILE A 4 23.03 -30.86 -10.94
N SER A 5 23.96 -30.38 -11.77
CA SER A 5 24.09 -28.95 -12.09
C SER A 5 22.87 -28.39 -12.84
N PHE A 6 22.28 -29.16 -13.76
CA PHE A 6 21.08 -28.73 -14.50
C PHE A 6 19.84 -28.70 -13.60
N SER A 7 19.68 -29.71 -12.73
CA SER A 7 18.59 -29.74 -11.74
C SER A 7 18.68 -28.58 -10.74
N MET A 8 19.88 -28.22 -10.28
CA MET A 8 20.09 -27.07 -9.40
C MET A 8 19.67 -25.75 -10.07
N MET A 9 19.98 -25.57 -11.36
CA MET A 9 19.63 -24.36 -12.11
C MET A 9 18.11 -24.20 -12.29
N LEU A 10 17.39 -25.30 -12.50
CA LEU A 10 15.92 -25.29 -12.59
C LEU A 10 15.26 -24.90 -11.27
N VAL A 11 15.78 -25.38 -10.14
CA VAL A 11 15.26 -25.04 -8.81
C VAL A 11 15.49 -23.56 -8.49
N VAL A 12 16.65 -23.01 -8.85
CA VAL A 12 16.91 -21.57 -8.65
C VAL A 12 16.01 -20.71 -9.52
N ALA A 13 15.79 -21.10 -10.79
CA ALA A 13 14.93 -20.36 -11.70
C ALA A 13 13.47 -20.33 -11.23
N SER A 14 12.95 -21.42 -10.66
CA SER A 14 11.58 -21.46 -10.15
C SER A 14 11.37 -20.59 -8.90
N VAL A 15 12.36 -20.51 -8.01
CA VAL A 15 12.31 -19.62 -6.84
C VAL A 15 12.29 -18.15 -7.26
N LEU A 16 13.07 -17.75 -8.26
CA LEU A 16 13.09 -16.36 -8.73
C LEU A 16 11.76 -15.92 -9.37
N LEU A 17 11.04 -16.83 -10.03
CA LEU A 17 9.72 -16.55 -10.62
C LEU A 17 8.62 -16.34 -9.58
N SER A 18 8.81 -16.84 -8.35
CA SER A 18 7.82 -16.67 -7.27
C SER A 18 7.68 -15.21 -6.79
N GLY A 19 8.64 -14.34 -7.09
CA GLY A 19 8.57 -12.90 -6.78
C GLY A 19 7.50 -12.14 -7.56
N CYS A 20 7.06 -12.65 -8.72
CA CYS A 20 5.99 -12.03 -9.52
C CYS A 20 4.59 -12.59 -9.20
N GLY A 21 4.47 -13.53 -8.25
CA GLY A 21 3.22 -14.20 -7.90
C GLY A 21 2.48 -13.56 -6.73
N GLU A 22 2.83 -12.34 -6.33
CA GLU A 22 2.12 -11.67 -5.25
C GLU A 22 0.64 -11.48 -5.61
N ARG A 23 -0.24 -11.69 -4.62
CA ARG A 23 -1.67 -11.39 -4.81
C ARG A 23 -1.77 -9.91 -5.12
N ASP A 24 -2.56 -9.56 -6.14
CA ASP A 24 -2.83 -8.17 -6.48
C ASP A 24 -3.20 -7.40 -5.20
N GLN A 25 -2.39 -6.38 -4.87
CA GLN A 25 -2.56 -5.59 -3.66
C GLN A 25 -3.93 -4.91 -3.61
N SER A 26 -4.54 -4.66 -4.78
CA SER A 26 -5.91 -4.17 -4.92
C SER A 26 -6.98 -5.18 -4.56
N THR A 27 -6.68 -6.49 -4.62
CA THR A 27 -7.59 -7.60 -4.26
C THR A 27 -7.44 -8.08 -2.82
N THR A 28 -6.32 -7.77 -2.16
CA THR A 28 -6.03 -8.22 -0.79
C THR A 28 -6.69 -7.34 0.27
N THR A 29 -6.86 -6.05 -0.03
CA THR A 29 -7.63 -5.17 0.86
C THR A 29 -9.08 -5.25 0.42
N LYS A 30 -9.97 -5.76 1.28
CA LYS A 30 -11.36 -5.31 1.24
C LYS A 30 -11.29 -3.80 1.42
N ARG A 31 -11.13 -3.02 0.34
CA ARG A 31 -11.39 -1.58 0.38
C ARG A 31 -12.75 -1.48 1.05
N GLY A 32 -12.85 -0.64 2.08
CA GLY A 32 -14.06 -0.52 2.88
C GLY A 32 -15.30 -0.54 2.00
N LEU A 33 -16.41 -1.05 2.55
CA LEU A 33 -17.72 -1.12 1.86
C LEU A 33 -17.83 0.03 0.86
N VAL A 34 -18.12 -0.27 -0.41
CA VAL A 34 -17.98 0.67 -1.55
C VAL A 34 -18.68 2.02 -1.29
N ASP A 35 -19.61 2.05 -0.34
CA ASP A 35 -20.42 3.21 0.07
C ASP A 35 -19.99 3.85 1.42
N GLU A 36 -18.92 3.38 2.05
CA GLU A 36 -18.47 3.90 3.34
C GLU A 36 -17.63 5.17 3.16
N LYS A 37 -17.96 6.17 3.97
CA LYS A 37 -17.25 7.45 4.01
C LYS A 37 -15.77 7.23 4.31
N ALA A 38 -14.89 7.87 3.54
CA ALA A 38 -13.44 7.69 3.67
C ALA A 38 -12.90 7.96 5.10
N TRP A 39 -13.50 8.90 5.84
CA TRP A 39 -13.13 9.21 7.23
C TRP A 39 -13.64 8.18 8.26
N ASN A 40 -14.38 7.16 7.83
CA ASN A 40 -14.83 6.04 8.67
C ASN A 40 -14.01 4.75 8.47
N GLY A 41 -13.15 4.69 7.45
CA GLY A 41 -12.43 3.48 7.06
C GLY A 41 -11.28 3.07 8.01
N ALA A 42 -11.01 3.83 9.07
CA ALA A 42 -10.09 3.39 10.11
C ALA A 42 -10.73 2.30 10.96
N HIS A 43 -10.10 1.12 10.96
CA HIS A 43 -10.49 -0.02 11.79
C HIS A 43 -9.36 -0.50 12.71
N ASN A 44 -8.22 0.21 12.71
CA ASN A 44 -7.01 -0.14 13.44
C ASN A 44 -6.32 1.11 14.00
N GLU A 45 -5.26 0.90 14.79
CA GLU A 45 -4.48 1.97 15.43
C GLU A 45 -3.48 2.65 14.48
N PHE A 46 -3.36 2.15 13.24
CA PHE A 46 -2.43 2.69 12.22
C PHE A 46 -3.01 3.91 11.51
N VAL A 47 -3.49 4.88 12.28
CA VAL A 47 -4.05 6.14 11.78
C VAL A 47 -3.06 7.28 11.97
N ALA A 48 -3.16 8.31 11.11
CA ALA A 48 -2.35 9.51 11.25
C ALA A 48 -2.61 10.19 12.61
N LYS A 49 -1.54 10.59 13.30
CA LYS A 49 -1.63 11.28 14.60
C LYS A 49 -2.52 12.53 14.49
N GLY A 50 -3.44 12.69 15.43
CA GLY A 50 -4.37 13.84 15.48
C GLY A 50 -5.64 13.67 14.66
N TRP A 51 -5.83 12.53 14.01
CA TRP A 51 -7.10 12.14 13.39
C TRP A 51 -7.72 10.94 14.11
N SER A 52 -9.05 10.88 14.17
CA SER A 52 -9.83 9.77 14.75
C SER A 52 -10.98 9.40 13.81
N LYS A 53 -11.42 8.14 13.85
CA LYS A 53 -12.55 7.65 13.05
C LYS A 53 -13.78 8.56 13.24
N GLY A 54 -14.44 8.93 12.14
CA GLY A 54 -15.62 9.77 12.17
C GLY A 54 -15.33 11.27 12.06
N ASP A 55 -14.12 11.72 12.38
CA ASP A 55 -13.72 13.12 12.24
C ASP A 55 -13.36 13.44 10.80
N LYS A 56 -14.37 13.93 10.06
CA LYS A 56 -14.21 14.38 8.68
C LYS A 56 -13.24 15.55 8.54
N THR A 57 -13.33 16.54 9.41
CA THR A 57 -12.55 17.78 9.28
C THR A 57 -11.06 17.51 9.49
N SER A 58 -10.70 16.75 10.54
CA SER A 58 -9.31 16.34 10.75
C SER A 58 -8.79 15.47 9.61
N TRP A 59 -9.63 14.56 9.08
CA TRP A 59 -9.27 13.74 7.91
C TRP A 59 -8.96 14.58 6.67
N GLU A 60 -9.84 15.53 6.31
CA GLU A 60 -9.67 16.40 5.13
C GLU A 60 -8.44 17.29 5.27
N ASN A 61 -8.19 17.83 6.46
CA ASN A 61 -6.99 18.62 6.75
C ASN A 61 -5.72 17.80 6.55
N GLN A 62 -5.69 16.57 7.06
CA GLN A 62 -4.58 15.64 6.90
C GLN A 62 -4.32 15.31 5.43
N VAL A 63 -5.37 15.04 4.64
CA VAL A 63 -5.25 14.78 3.20
C VAL A 63 -4.71 16.00 2.46
N ARG A 64 -5.25 17.19 2.76
CA ARG A 64 -4.82 18.44 2.13
C ARG A 64 -3.34 18.75 2.39
N VAL A 65 -2.91 18.66 3.64
CA VAL A 65 -1.50 18.88 4.03
C VAL A 65 -0.58 17.89 3.33
N ARG A 66 -0.93 16.60 3.28
CA ARG A 66 -0.16 15.59 2.54
C ARG A 66 -0.01 15.93 1.06
N GLY A 67 -1.08 16.41 0.42
CA GLY A 67 -1.04 16.84 -0.97
C GLY A 67 -0.07 18.00 -1.21
N GLN A 68 0.03 18.94 -0.26
CA GLN A 68 0.98 20.05 -0.39
C GLN A 68 2.45 19.59 -0.38
N TYR A 69 2.80 18.55 0.37
CA TYR A 69 4.19 18.03 0.39
C TYR A 69 4.63 17.39 -0.92
N GLN A 70 3.68 17.00 -1.78
CA GLN A 70 3.94 16.48 -3.12
C GLN A 70 3.87 17.58 -4.18
N ASN A 71 3.57 18.82 -3.80
CA ASN A 71 3.47 19.94 -4.71
C ASN A 71 4.85 20.60 -4.88
N GLU A 72 5.48 20.37 -6.03
CA GLU A 72 6.81 20.93 -6.34
C GLU A 72 6.83 22.47 -6.38
N TYR A 73 5.70 23.13 -6.71
CA TYR A 73 5.60 24.59 -6.70
C TYR A 73 5.82 25.20 -5.31
N LEU A 74 5.60 24.44 -4.24
CA LEU A 74 5.84 24.89 -2.86
C LEU A 74 7.27 24.63 -2.38
N LYS A 75 8.08 23.90 -3.15
CA LYS A 75 9.47 23.56 -2.79
C LYS A 75 10.50 24.50 -3.42
N THR A 76 10.14 25.19 -4.50
CA THR A 76 11.08 26.00 -5.31
C THR A 76 10.91 27.51 -5.14
N ASN A 77 10.08 27.96 -4.20
CA ASN A 77 9.83 29.38 -3.90
C ASN A 77 10.51 29.74 -2.58
#